data_AF-A0A9E0CQZ6-F1
#
_entry.id   AF-A0A9E0CQZ6-F1
#
_cell.length_a   1.000
_cell.length_b   1.000
_cell.length_c   1.000
_cell.angle_alpha   90.00
_cell.angle_beta   90.00
_cell.angle_gamma   90.00
#
_symmetry.space_group_name_H-M   'P 1'
#
loop_
_entity.id
_entity.type
_entity.pdbx_description
1 polymer ?
#
loop_
_entity_poly.entity_id
_entity_poly.type
_entity_poly.pdbx_seq_one_letter_code
_entity_poly.pdbx_strand_id
1 'polypeptide(L)'
;MPSTGEMPPTAAADQLRRRAETLHGTAAALQQLTALGLHLLAGPETWVGPSPQSCLQDLCTRRNLLLAEADALEAEARRFRRVADEIDAQAATASGVQ
;
A
#
# COMPACT_ATOMS: atom_id res chain seq x y z
N MET A 1 25.74 -10.81 -29.04
CA MET A 1 24.71 -10.17 -28.21
C MET A 1 23.74 -11.24 -27.74
N PRO A 2 23.84 -11.76 -26.51
CA PRO A 2 22.94 -12.80 -26.04
C PRO A 2 21.85 -12.26 -25.10
N SER A 3 20.67 -12.85 -25.25
CA SER A 3 19.59 -13.03 -24.27
C SER A 3 18.80 -11.79 -23.84
N THR A 4 17.70 -11.54 -24.56
CA THR A 4 16.43 -11.20 -23.92
C THR A 4 16.13 -12.28 -22.87
N GLY A 5 16.52 -12.02 -21.63
CA GLY A 5 16.15 -12.86 -20.49
C GLY A 5 14.66 -12.71 -20.22
N GLU A 6 13.83 -13.42 -20.98
CA GLU A 6 12.42 -13.58 -20.65
C GLU A 6 12.35 -14.31 -19.31
N MET A 7 11.91 -13.58 -18.29
CA MET A 7 11.68 -14.14 -16.97
C MET A 7 10.54 -15.16 -17.07
N PRO A 8 10.69 -16.38 -16.54
CA PRO A 8 9.63 -17.36 -16.61
C PRO A 8 8.37 -16.83 -15.91
N PRO A 9 7.16 -17.17 -16.39
CA PRO A 9 5.90 -16.60 -15.91
C PRO A 9 5.71 -16.76 -14.40
N THR A 10 6.12 -17.90 -13.84
CA THR A 10 6.10 -18.16 -12.39
C THR A 10 7.00 -17.20 -11.61
N ALA A 11 8.19 -16.87 -12.11
CA ALA A 11 9.07 -15.89 -11.47
C ALA A 11 8.50 -14.46 -11.54
N ALA A 12 7.78 -14.11 -12.62
CA ALA A 12 7.08 -12.84 -12.73
C ALA A 12 5.90 -12.75 -11.73
N ALA A 13 5.11 -13.82 -11.58
CA ALA A 13 4.04 -13.91 -10.58
C ALA A 13 4.59 -13.75 -9.15
N ASP A 14 5.69 -14.42 -8.82
CA ASP A 14 6.34 -14.30 -7.51
C ASP A 14 6.89 -12.89 -7.23
N GLN A 15 7.41 -12.21 -8.25
CA GLN A 15 7.83 -10.82 -8.12
C GLN A 15 6.63 -9.91 -7.80
N LEU A 16 5.49 -10.11 -8.46
CA LEU A 16 4.27 -9.35 -8.18
C LEU A 16 3.74 -9.62 -6.76
N ARG A 17 3.80 -10.87 -6.29
CA ARG A 17 3.43 -11.22 -4.90
C ARG A 17 4.29 -10.51 -3.87
N ARG A 18 5.62 -10.57 -4.02
CA ARG A 18 6.55 -9.86 -3.13
C ARG A 18 6.30 -8.35 -3.09
N ARG A 19 5.98 -7.75 -4.26
CA ARG A 19 5.60 -6.33 -4.32
C ARG A 19 4.28 -6.08 -3.62
N ALA A 20 3.27 -6.93 -3.82
CA ALA A 20 1.99 -6.82 -3.14
C ALA A 20 2.12 -6.91 -1.61
N GLU A 21 2.94 -7.84 -1.10
CA GLU A 21 3.24 -7.98 0.32
C GLU A 21 3.92 -6.74 0.89
N THR A 22 4.88 -6.17 0.16
CA THR A 22 5.56 -4.93 0.56
C THR A 22 4.58 -3.77 0.65
N LEU A 23 3.71 -3.61 -0.34
CA LEU A 23 2.69 -2.56 -0.37
C LEU A 23 1.66 -2.74 0.76
N HIS A 24 1.19 -3.97 0.98
CA HIS A 24 0.27 -4.30 2.08
C HIS A 24 0.90 -4.01 3.44
N GLY A 25 2.15 -4.42 3.66
CA GLY A 25 2.88 -4.12 4.89
C GLY A 25 3.05 -2.62 5.13
N THR A 26 3.32 -1.86 4.07
CA THR A 26 3.42 -0.39 4.13
C THR A 26 2.08 0.26 4.47
N ALA A 27 0.99 -0.18 3.83
CA ALA A 27 -0.36 0.29 4.11
C ALA A 27 -0.75 0.03 5.58
N ALA A 28 -0.48 -1.18 6.08
CA ALA A 28 -0.73 -1.55 7.46
C ALA A 28 0.09 -0.70 8.44
N ALA A 29 1.37 -0.44 8.14
CA ALA A 29 2.22 0.42 8.95
C ALA A 29 1.68 1.86 9.02
N LEU A 30 1.23 2.42 7.88
CA LEU A 30 0.62 3.75 7.83
C LEU A 30 -0.64 3.83 8.70
N GLN A 31 -1.51 2.82 8.66
CA GLN A 31 -2.74 2.76 9.45
C GLN A 31 -2.47 2.61 10.96
N GLN A 32 -1.29 2.15 11.36
CA GLN A 32 -0.89 1.97 12.75
C GLN A 32 -0.03 3.13 13.30
N LEU A 33 0.26 4.14 12.48
CA LEU A 33 1.05 5.29 12.93
C LEU A 33 0.33 6.00 14.09
N THR A 34 1.02 6.12 15.22
CA THR A 34 0.57 6.93 16.37
C THR A 34 0.25 8.37 15.97
N ALA A 35 0.93 8.87 14.93
CA ALA A 35 0.68 10.19 14.35
C ALA A 35 -0.78 10.42 13.92
N LEU A 36 -1.51 9.37 13.52
CA LEU A 36 -2.92 9.46 13.14
C LEU A 36 -3.82 9.86 14.33
N GLY A 37 -3.38 9.62 15.56
CA GLY A 37 -4.08 9.96 16.79
C GLY A 37 -3.76 11.35 17.35
N LEU A 38 -2.78 12.09 16.80
CA LEU A 38 -2.32 13.36 17.38
C LEU A 38 -3.42 14.43 17.50
N HIS A 39 -4.40 14.41 16.60
CA HIS A 39 -5.56 15.29 16.66
C HIS A 39 -6.38 15.13 17.95
N LEU A 40 -6.35 13.95 18.60
CA LEU A 40 -7.01 13.70 19.89
C LEU A 40 -6.31 14.40 21.05
N LEU A 41 -5.02 14.70 20.88
CA LEU A 41 -4.21 15.41 21.86
C LEU A 41 -4.17 16.91 21.60
N ALA A 42 -4.73 17.38 20.48
CA ALA A 42 -4.80 18.78 20.13
C ALA A 42 -5.99 19.45 20.85
N GLY A 43 -5.69 20.26 21.86
CA GLY A 43 -6.67 21.00 22.62
C GLY A 43 -6.13 22.37 23.07
N PRO A 44 -6.97 23.21 23.69
CA PRO A 44 -6.56 24.53 24.17
C PRO A 44 -5.37 24.46 25.14
N GLU A 45 -5.28 23.37 25.90
CA GLU A 45 -4.26 23.14 26.93
C GLU A 45 -2.91 22.68 26.37
N THR A 46 -2.88 22.13 25.17
CA THR A 46 -1.66 21.54 24.55
C THR A 46 -1.13 22.38 23.39
N TRP A 47 -1.86 23.43 23.01
CA TRP A 47 -1.54 24.25 21.85
C TRP A 47 -0.80 25.53 22.23
N VAL A 48 0.32 25.78 21.54
CA VAL A 48 1.07 27.04 21.60
C VAL A 48 1.11 27.63 20.18
N GLY A 49 0.23 28.57 19.88
CA GLY A 49 0.14 29.20 18.56
C GLY A 49 -1.16 29.99 18.33
N PRO A 50 -1.37 30.57 17.13
CA PRO A 50 -2.41 31.57 16.89
C PRO A 50 -3.85 31.03 16.95
N SER A 51 -4.09 29.75 16.62
CA SER A 51 -5.41 29.12 16.76
C SER A 51 -5.31 27.60 16.95
N PRO A 52 -5.79 27.03 18.08
CA PRO A 52 -5.93 25.59 18.28
C PRO A 52 -6.78 24.91 17.20
N GLN A 53 -7.78 25.62 16.68
CA GLN A 53 -8.67 25.12 15.62
C GLN A 53 -7.92 24.89 14.31
N SER A 54 -7.02 25.80 13.94
CA SER A 54 -6.17 25.63 12.74
C SER A 54 -5.27 24.40 12.87
N CYS A 55 -4.66 24.18 14.04
CA CYS A 55 -3.85 22.99 14.28
C CYS A 55 -4.67 21.71 14.15
N LEU A 56 -5.83 21.66 14.79
CA LEU A 56 -6.72 20.51 14.73
C LEU A 56 -7.12 20.20 13.27
N GLN A 57 -7.46 21.24 12.51
CA GLN A 57 -7.80 21.11 11.10
C GLN A 57 -6.63 20.57 10.26
N ASP A 58 -5.41 21.07 10.49
CA ASP A 58 -4.21 20.60 9.80
C ASP A 58 -3.91 19.13 10.13
N LEU A 59 -4.03 18.74 11.41
CA LEU A 59 -3.82 17.36 11.85
C LEU A 59 -4.87 16.42 11.25
N CYS A 60 -6.14 16.82 11.23
CA CYS A 60 -7.21 16.06 10.58
C CYS A 60 -6.98 15.92 9.07
N THR A 61 -6.52 16.98 8.41
CA THR A 61 -6.22 16.96 6.97
C THR A 61 -5.07 16.00 6.66
N ARG A 62 -3.96 16.10 7.41
CA ARG A 62 -2.81 15.19 7.26
C ARG A 62 -3.17 13.74 7.56
N ARG A 63 -3.99 13.50 8.60
CA ARG A 63 -4.53 12.17 8.92
C ARG A 63 -5.29 11.60 7.72
N ASN A 64 -6.20 12.37 7.14
CA ASN A 64 -7.02 11.92 6.02
C ASN A 64 -6.17 11.62 4.77
N LEU A 65 -5.14 12.44 4.50
CA LEU A 65 -4.19 12.18 3.41
C LEU A 65 -3.42 10.87 3.63
N LEU A 66 -2.90 10.63 4.83
CA LEU A 66 -2.18 9.39 5.15
C LEU A 66 -3.07 8.15 5.02
N LEU A 67 -4.33 8.23 5.45
CA LEU A 67 -5.28 7.13 5.30
C LEU A 67 -5.62 6.87 3.83
N ALA A 68 -5.80 7.92 3.02
CA ALA A 68 -6.05 7.78 1.59
C ALA A 68 -4.86 7.13 0.86
N GLU A 69 -3.62 7.48 1.24
CA GLU A 69 -2.42 6.82 0.71
C GLU A 69 -2.35 5.34 1.11
N ALA A 70 -2.68 5.01 2.37
CA ALA A 70 -2.74 3.61 2.80
C ALA A 70 -3.79 2.81 2.00
N ASP A 71 -4.96 3.39 1.74
CA ASP A 71 -6.00 2.76 0.92
C ASP A 71 -5.56 2.55 -0.53
N ALA A 72 -4.83 3.52 -1.10
CA ALA A 72 -4.28 3.42 -2.45
C ALA A 72 -3.23 2.30 -2.55
N LEU A 73 -2.33 2.18 -1.57
CA LEU A 73 -1.35 1.10 -1.49
C LEU A 73 -2.03 -0.28 -1.38
N GLU A 74 -3.10 -0.39 -0.59
CA GLU A 74 -3.85 -1.64 -0.45
C GLU A 74 -4.57 -2.02 -1.75
N ALA A 75 -5.16 -1.03 -2.45
CA ALA A 75 -5.78 -1.26 -3.75
C ALA A 75 -4.76 -1.77 -4.78
N GLU A 76 -3.55 -1.19 -4.79
CA GLU A 76 -2.47 -1.61 -5.67
C GLU A 76 -1.94 -3.01 -5.32
N ALA A 77 -1.77 -3.31 -4.03
CA ALA A 77 -1.41 -4.65 -3.56
C ALA A 77 -2.43 -5.71 -4.01
N ARG A 78 -3.73 -5.40 -3.93
CA ARG A 78 -4.80 -6.28 -4.45
C ARG A 78 -4.73 -6.44 -5.97
N ARG A 79 -4.34 -5.40 -6.71
CA ARG A 79 -4.15 -5.48 -8.16
C ARG A 79 -3.00 -6.44 -8.51
N PHE A 80 -1.85 -6.30 -7.87
CA PHE A 80 -0.71 -7.19 -8.12
C PHE A 80 -0.98 -8.64 -7.76
N ARG A 81 -1.70 -8.92 -6.66
CA ARG A 81 -2.14 -10.28 -6.31
C ARG A 81 -2.99 -10.89 -7.43
N ARG A 82 -4.02 -10.16 -7.90
CA ARG A 82 -4.87 -10.63 -9.01
C ARG A 82 -4.08 -10.92 -10.28
N VAL A 83 -3.17 -10.04 -10.67
CA VAL A 83 -2.34 -10.26 -11.87
C VAL A 83 -1.41 -11.46 -11.71
N ALA A 84 -0.82 -11.66 -10.52
CA ALA A 84 0.01 -12.84 -10.25
C ALA A 84 -0.80 -14.15 -10.38
N ASP A 85 -2.03 -14.16 -9.86
CA ASP A 85 -2.93 -15.32 -9.93
C ASP A 85 -3.37 -15.60 -11.38
N GLU A 86 -3.62 -14.55 -12.18
CA GLU A 86 -3.91 -14.68 -13.61
C GLU A 86 -2.74 -15.29 -14.39
N ILE A 87 -1.50 -14.88 -14.09
CA ILE A 87 -0.29 -15.42 -14.72
C ILE A 87 -0.13 -16.92 -14.41
N ASP A 88 -0.32 -17.32 -13.16
CA ASP A 88 -0.21 -18.73 -12.77
C ASP A 88 -1.32 -19.58 -13.38
N ALA A 89 -2.55 -19.05 -13.48
CA ALA A 89 -3.64 -19.73 -14.17
C ALA A 89 -3.34 -19.95 -15.67
N GLN A 90 -2.73 -18.97 -16.33
CA GLN A 90 -2.29 -19.10 -17.73
C GLN A 90 -1.15 -20.10 -17.88
N ALA A 91 -0.18 -20.09 -16.96
CA ALA A 91 0.92 -21.06 -16.98
C ALA A 91 0.43 -22.50 -16.74
N ALA A 92 -0.55 -22.70 -15.86
CA ALA A 92 -1.14 -23.99 -15.57
C ALA A 92 -1.92 -24.55 -16.78
N THR A 93 -2.70 -23.71 -17.48
CA THR A 93 -3.42 -24.13 -18.69
C THR A 93 -2.47 -24.47 -19.84
N ALA A 94 -1.38 -23.72 -20.02
CA ALA A 94 -0.34 -24.01 -21.01
C ALA A 94 0.42 -25.33 -20.73
N SER A 95 0.57 -25.70 -19.46
CA SER A 95 1.28 -26.92 -19.06
C SER A 95 0.39 -28.17 -19.03
N GLY A 96 -0.93 -28.01 -18.97
CA GLY A 96 -1.93 -29.10 -18.89
C GLY A 96 -2.39 -29.68 -20.23
N VAL A 97 -1.80 -29.25 -21.35
CA VAL A 97 -2.02 -29.85 -22.68
C VAL A 97 -0.88 -30.83 -22.97
N GLN A 98 -0.93 -32.00 -22.35
CA GLN A 98 -0.14 -33.19 -22.73
C GLN A 98 -1.00 -34.46 -22.58
#